data_AF-U2CY29-F1
#
_entry.id   AF-U2CY29-F1
#
_cell.length_a   1.000
_cell.length_b   1.000
_cell.length_c   1.000
_cell.angle_alpha   90.00
_cell.angle_beta   90.00
_cell.angle_gamma   90.00
#
_symmetry.space_group_name_H-M   'P 1'
#
loop_
_entity.id
_entity.type
_entity.pdbx_description
1 polymer ?
#
loop_
_entity_poly.entity_id
_entity_poly.type
_entity_poly.pdbx_seq_one_letter_code
_entity_poly.pdbx_strand_id
1 'polypeptide(L)'
;MDYELREKELENIKKYVNKIFFNQMLMDEDLVDDLIQDSNFYREVFNDCLIEGQYDENYIKQSLIMQQIWSVTEGKHTELFKTIKNTPAKVLINKISSMLDIAEKDPYNYDAVLNAGKITGILGTSILSEILHKCYPSIYPIKNKISCFSMSFILHEDLCYDLIDNLSYSEFVQYSEVISRAILEYLEENYIHIDDRYGFWFTYKLFEGIYNEPEVSEKIKLLSKKNYKWN
;
A
#
# COMPACT_ATOMS: atom_id res chain seq x y z
N MET A 1 -0.79 -15.50 17.05
CA MET A 1 0.62 -15.10 17.04
C MET A 1 0.60 -13.65 17.46
N ASP A 2 1.11 -13.31 18.63
CA ASP A 2 1.32 -11.90 18.97
C ASP A 2 2.53 -11.44 18.16
N TYR A 3 2.30 -10.45 17.29
CA TYR A 3 3.37 -9.81 16.55
C TYR A 3 3.92 -8.69 17.43
N GLU A 4 5.00 -8.99 18.14
CA GLU A 4 5.75 -7.97 18.88
C GLU A 4 7.07 -7.71 18.17
N LEU A 5 7.42 -6.42 18.04
CA LEU A 5 8.71 -6.02 17.49
C LEU A 5 9.80 -6.24 18.53
N ARG A 6 10.92 -6.82 18.09
CA ARG A 6 12.14 -6.93 18.87
C ARG A 6 12.81 -5.56 18.97
N GLU A 7 13.61 -5.38 20.01
CA GLU A 7 14.38 -4.14 20.24
C GLU A 7 15.16 -3.68 18.99
N LYS A 8 15.82 -4.61 18.30
CA LYS A 8 16.55 -4.32 17.05
C LYS A 8 15.66 -3.80 15.91
N GLU A 9 14.41 -4.26 15.83
CA GLU A 9 13.47 -3.84 14.80
C GLU A 9 12.95 -2.43 15.11
N LEU A 10 12.71 -2.13 16.40
CA LEU A 10 12.41 -0.77 16.86
C LEU A 10 13.58 0.18 16.56
N GLU A 11 14.83 -0.24 16.81
CA GLU A 11 16.01 0.55 16.44
C GLU A 11 16.09 0.81 14.93
N ASN A 12 15.77 -0.19 14.09
CA ASN A 12 15.70 -0.02 12.64
C ASN A 12 14.62 0.99 12.24
N ILE A 13 13.43 0.92 12.83
CA ILE A 13 12.35 1.89 12.59
C ILE A 13 12.84 3.30 12.95
N LYS A 14 13.39 3.50 14.16
CA LYS A 14 13.91 4.79 14.61
C LYS A 14 14.99 5.33 13.66
N LYS A 15 15.92 4.47 13.23
CA LYS A 15 16.96 4.82 12.24
C LYS A 15 16.34 5.34 10.95
N TYR A 16 15.36 4.63 10.39
CA TYR A 16 14.73 5.02 9.12
C TYR A 16 13.84 6.26 9.27
N VAL A 17 13.07 6.38 10.36
CA VAL A 17 12.27 7.58 10.65
C VAL A 17 13.16 8.82 10.73
N ASN A 18 14.29 8.74 11.45
CA ASN A 18 15.26 9.82 11.51
C ASN A 18 15.80 10.20 10.12
N LYS A 19 16.17 9.19 9.33
CA LYS A 19 16.78 9.40 8.02
C LYS A 19 15.81 9.94 6.98
N ILE A 20 14.56 9.49 7.01
CA ILE A 20 13.55 9.78 5.99
C ILE A 20 12.71 10.98 6.40
N PHE A 21 12.09 10.96 7.58
CA PHE A 21 11.16 12.03 7.97
C PHE A 21 11.88 13.27 8.51
N PHE A 22 12.77 13.12 9.50
CA PHE A 22 13.40 14.28 10.14
C PHE A 22 14.48 14.91 9.26
N ASN A 23 15.33 14.10 8.61
CA ASN A 23 16.42 14.65 7.80
C ASN A 23 16.00 15.13 6.41
N GLN A 24 14.86 14.68 5.87
CA GLN A 24 14.36 15.12 4.56
C GLN A 24 13.14 16.06 4.67
N MET A 25 12.74 16.44 5.89
CA MET A 25 11.56 17.29 6.18
C MET A 25 10.30 16.87 5.41
N LEU A 26 9.93 15.59 5.51
CA LEU A 26 8.73 15.04 4.83
C LEU A 26 7.42 15.29 5.61
N MET A 27 7.42 16.21 6.58
CA MET A 27 6.28 16.45 7.47
C MET A 27 5.91 17.94 7.38
N ASP A 28 5.07 18.28 6.41
CA ASP A 28 4.42 19.59 6.32
C ASP A 28 2.91 19.41 6.55
N GLU A 29 2.23 20.40 7.13
CA GLU A 29 0.78 20.36 7.36
C GLU A 29 0.02 20.18 6.04
N ASP A 30 0.52 20.80 4.97
CA ASP A 30 0.00 20.68 3.60
C ASP A 30 -0.07 19.22 3.12
N LEU A 31 0.89 18.38 3.54
CA LEU A 31 0.92 16.98 3.17
C LEU A 31 -0.21 16.19 3.82
N VAL A 32 -0.63 16.53 5.03
CA VAL A 32 -1.75 15.86 5.70
C VAL A 32 -3.07 16.25 5.03
N ASP A 33 -3.26 17.53 4.72
CA ASP A 33 -4.47 18.02 4.08
C ASP A 33 -4.67 17.45 2.67
N ASP A 34 -3.61 17.34 1.88
CA ASP A 34 -3.65 16.71 0.55
C ASP A 34 -4.14 15.26 0.62
N LEU A 35 -3.79 14.52 1.69
CA LEU A 35 -4.20 13.12 1.86
C LEU A 35 -5.65 12.95 2.25
N ILE A 36 -6.15 13.88 3.06
CA ILE A 36 -7.57 13.92 3.41
C ILE A 36 -8.38 14.15 2.15
N GLN A 37 -7.95 15.11 1.32
CA GLN A 37 -8.60 15.42 0.05
C GLN A 37 -8.54 14.22 -0.91
N ASP A 38 -7.38 13.60 -1.07
CA ASP A 38 -7.21 12.41 -1.91
C ASP A 38 -8.12 11.26 -1.44
N SER A 39 -8.14 10.95 -0.16
CA SER A 39 -8.96 9.84 0.35
C SER A 39 -10.46 10.10 0.20
N ASN A 40 -10.90 11.34 0.47
CA ASN A 40 -12.29 11.74 0.24
C ASN A 40 -12.67 11.66 -1.23
N PHE A 41 -11.79 12.10 -2.14
CA PHE A 41 -12.00 11.98 -3.58
C PHE A 41 -12.15 10.51 -4.01
N TYR A 42 -11.27 9.63 -3.55
CA TYR A 42 -11.36 8.21 -3.89
C TYR A 42 -12.60 7.55 -3.31
N ARG A 43 -13.01 7.89 -2.08
CA ARG A 43 -14.28 7.45 -1.51
C ARG A 43 -15.46 7.95 -2.32
N GLU A 44 -15.51 9.22 -2.68
CA GLU A 44 -16.59 9.78 -3.47
C GLU A 44 -16.69 9.06 -4.83
N VAL A 45 -15.57 8.92 -5.56
CA VAL A 45 -15.60 8.28 -6.88
C VAL A 45 -15.91 6.79 -6.80
N PHE A 46 -15.33 6.06 -5.84
CA PHE A 46 -15.47 4.60 -5.76
C PHE A 46 -16.68 4.11 -4.95
N ASN A 47 -17.12 4.83 -3.91
CA ASN A 47 -18.28 4.48 -3.09
C ASN A 47 -19.54 5.20 -3.56
N ASP A 48 -19.51 6.53 -3.63
CA ASP A 48 -20.75 7.30 -3.81
C ASP A 48 -21.17 7.37 -5.29
N CYS A 49 -20.22 7.56 -6.20
CA CYS A 49 -20.54 7.83 -7.59
C CYS A 49 -20.54 6.60 -8.51
N LEU A 50 -19.86 5.52 -8.14
CA LEU A 50 -19.94 4.23 -8.85
C LEU A 50 -21.30 3.55 -8.66
N ILE A 51 -21.91 3.72 -7.48
CA ILE A 51 -23.25 3.20 -7.17
C ILE A 51 -24.33 4.01 -7.90
N GLU A 52 -24.12 5.31 -8.06
CA GLU A 52 -25.07 6.21 -8.74
C GLU A 52 -24.84 6.39 -10.25
N GLY A 53 -23.78 5.79 -10.81
CA GLY A 53 -23.48 5.86 -12.24
C GLY A 53 -23.07 7.25 -12.74
N GLN A 54 -22.54 8.10 -11.86
CA GLN A 54 -22.23 9.49 -12.18
C GLN A 54 -20.93 9.68 -12.97
N TYR A 55 -20.00 8.73 -12.92
CA TYR A 55 -18.75 8.77 -13.68
C TYR A 55 -18.76 7.75 -14.82
N ASP A 56 -18.18 8.14 -15.96
CA ASP A 56 -17.92 7.24 -17.07
C ASP A 56 -16.98 6.11 -16.61
N GLU A 57 -17.43 4.87 -16.79
CA GLU A 57 -16.65 3.67 -16.48
C GLU A 57 -15.26 3.72 -17.15
N ASN A 58 -15.16 4.26 -18.36
CA ASN A 58 -13.88 4.39 -19.06
C ASN A 58 -12.97 5.45 -18.43
N TYR A 59 -13.52 6.53 -17.89
CA TYR A 59 -12.76 7.49 -17.12
C TYR A 59 -12.16 6.84 -15.87
N ILE A 60 -12.95 6.07 -15.11
CA ILE A 60 -12.45 5.36 -13.91
C ILE A 60 -11.33 4.39 -14.29
N LYS A 61 -11.52 3.59 -15.36
CA LYS A 61 -10.47 2.68 -15.83
C LYS A 61 -9.19 3.43 -16.23
N GLN A 62 -9.30 4.46 -17.07
CA GLN A 62 -8.13 5.12 -17.64
C GLN A 62 -7.43 6.06 -16.66
N SER A 63 -8.20 6.92 -16.00
CA SER A 63 -7.68 8.01 -15.17
C SER A 63 -7.37 7.56 -13.76
N LEU A 64 -8.12 6.61 -13.19
CA LEU A 64 -7.88 6.15 -11.82
C LEU A 64 -7.07 4.86 -11.80
N ILE A 65 -7.60 3.77 -12.36
CA ILE A 65 -6.95 2.46 -12.27
C ILE A 65 -5.62 2.44 -13.03
N MET A 66 -5.59 2.93 -14.27
CA MET A 66 -4.41 2.81 -15.12
C MET A 66 -3.34 3.89 -14.89
N GLN A 67 -3.71 5.05 -14.35
CA GLN A 67 -2.79 6.19 -14.16
C GLN A 67 -2.42 6.46 -12.72
N GLN A 68 -3.28 6.13 -11.75
CA GLN A 68 -3.08 6.52 -10.34
C GLN A 68 -2.73 5.35 -9.41
N ILE A 69 -2.89 4.11 -9.88
CA ILE A 69 -2.46 2.93 -9.13
C ILE A 69 -1.00 2.62 -9.50
N TRP A 70 -0.10 2.77 -8.52
CA TRP A 70 1.33 2.56 -8.65
C TRP A 70 1.65 1.18 -9.25
N SER A 71 1.00 0.14 -8.73
CA SER A 71 1.24 -1.23 -9.21
C SER A 71 0.91 -1.43 -10.70
N VAL A 72 -0.07 -0.66 -11.23
CA VAL A 72 -0.43 -0.69 -12.65
C VAL A 72 0.54 0.15 -13.49
N THR A 73 0.90 1.33 -13.01
CA THR A 73 1.81 2.24 -13.74
C THR A 73 3.23 1.70 -13.80
N GLU A 74 3.71 1.04 -12.74
CA GLU A 74 4.98 0.31 -12.75
C GLU A 74 4.93 -0.84 -13.76
N GLY A 75 3.81 -1.56 -13.81
CA GLY A 75 3.52 -2.63 -14.76
C GLY A 75 3.26 -2.19 -16.20
N LYS A 76 3.40 -0.90 -16.56
CA LYS A 76 3.06 -0.38 -17.91
C LYS A 76 3.76 -1.09 -19.06
N HIS A 77 4.92 -1.69 -18.79
CA HIS A 77 5.76 -2.39 -19.75
C HIS A 77 5.49 -3.90 -19.81
N THR A 78 4.56 -4.41 -19.01
CA THR A 78 4.22 -5.84 -18.91
C THR A 78 2.87 -6.14 -19.56
N GLU A 79 2.52 -7.44 -19.65
CA GLU A 79 1.21 -7.87 -20.16
C GLU A 79 0.05 -7.48 -19.26
N LEU A 80 0.29 -7.21 -17.96
CA LEU A 80 -0.72 -6.76 -17.02
C LEU A 80 -1.42 -5.49 -17.53
N PHE A 81 -0.64 -4.48 -17.93
CA PHE A 81 -1.19 -3.20 -18.38
C PHE A 81 -2.05 -3.35 -19.63
N LYS A 82 -1.59 -4.15 -20.61
CA LYS A 82 -2.38 -4.47 -21.81
C LYS A 82 -3.67 -5.21 -21.46
N THR A 83 -3.58 -6.16 -20.53
CA THR A 83 -4.73 -6.96 -20.09
C THR A 83 -5.78 -6.08 -19.41
N ILE A 84 -5.38 -5.20 -18.49
CA ILE A 84 -6.27 -4.21 -17.87
C ILE A 84 -6.91 -3.30 -18.93
N LYS A 85 -6.10 -2.77 -19.86
CA LYS A 85 -6.57 -1.88 -20.93
C LYS A 85 -7.68 -2.54 -21.77
N ASN A 86 -7.48 -3.80 -22.15
CA ASN A 86 -8.41 -4.57 -22.99
C ASN A 86 -9.62 -5.11 -22.21
N THR A 87 -9.56 -5.13 -20.88
CA THR A 87 -10.69 -5.56 -20.06
C THR A 87 -11.80 -4.49 -20.11
N PRO A 88 -13.08 -4.89 -20.31
CA PRO A 88 -14.20 -3.96 -20.23
C PRO A 88 -14.23 -3.24 -18.88
N ALA A 89 -14.39 -1.92 -18.88
CA ALA A 89 -14.33 -1.11 -17.66
C ALA A 89 -15.33 -1.58 -16.60
N LYS A 90 -16.57 -1.86 -17.01
CA LYS A 90 -17.62 -2.46 -16.18
C LYS A 90 -17.19 -3.69 -15.38
N VAL A 91 -16.37 -4.56 -15.97
CA VAL A 91 -15.93 -5.80 -15.30
C VAL A 91 -14.99 -5.48 -14.13
N LEU A 92 -14.05 -4.55 -14.35
CA LEU A 92 -13.14 -4.09 -13.30
C LEU A 92 -13.90 -3.39 -12.19
N ILE A 93 -14.80 -2.49 -12.57
CA ILE A 93 -15.61 -1.68 -11.67
C ILE A 93 -16.51 -2.55 -10.80
N ASN A 94 -17.28 -3.48 -11.37
CA ASN A 94 -18.15 -4.37 -10.60
C ASN A 94 -17.38 -5.15 -9.54
N LYS A 95 -16.14 -5.56 -9.84
CA LYS A 95 -15.28 -6.27 -8.90
C LYS A 95 -14.76 -5.36 -7.79
N ILE A 96 -14.33 -4.15 -8.13
CA ILE A 96 -13.93 -3.14 -7.15
C ILE A 96 -15.10 -2.76 -6.24
N SER A 97 -16.29 -2.48 -6.79
CA SER A 97 -17.49 -2.19 -6.01
C SER A 97 -17.84 -3.35 -5.07
N SER A 98 -17.80 -4.61 -5.56
CA SER A 98 -18.06 -5.78 -4.71
C SER A 98 -17.07 -5.87 -3.54
N MET A 99 -15.80 -5.51 -3.75
CA MET A 99 -14.79 -5.48 -2.70
C MET A 99 -15.09 -4.39 -1.67
N LEU A 100 -15.43 -3.17 -2.13
CA LEU A 100 -15.72 -2.03 -1.26
C LEU A 100 -16.98 -2.25 -0.43
N ASP A 101 -18.03 -2.85 -1.02
CA ASP A 101 -19.25 -3.25 -0.32
C ASP A 101 -18.97 -4.22 0.85
N ILE A 102 -18.00 -5.13 0.69
CA ILE A 102 -17.60 -6.04 1.76
C ILE A 102 -16.72 -5.31 2.77
N ALA A 103 -15.80 -4.45 2.33
CA ALA A 103 -14.96 -3.65 3.21
C ALA A 103 -15.79 -2.78 4.15
N GLU A 104 -16.93 -2.25 3.69
CA GLU A 104 -17.83 -1.47 4.54
C GLU A 104 -18.58 -2.33 5.57
N LYS A 105 -18.96 -3.56 5.20
CA LYS A 105 -19.75 -4.46 6.05
C LYS A 105 -18.92 -5.27 7.05
N ASP A 106 -17.74 -5.70 6.64
CA ASP A 106 -16.83 -6.56 7.40
C ASP A 106 -15.36 -6.14 7.18
N PRO A 107 -14.96 -4.94 7.66
CA PRO A 107 -13.69 -4.30 7.30
C PRO A 107 -12.44 -5.11 7.69
N TYR A 108 -12.51 -5.90 8.75
CA TYR A 108 -11.38 -6.64 9.30
C TYR A 108 -11.23 -8.06 8.72
N ASN A 109 -12.12 -8.46 7.82
CA ASN A 109 -12.02 -9.73 7.10
C ASN A 109 -11.24 -9.54 5.79
N TYR A 110 -9.96 -9.23 5.95
CA TYR A 110 -9.08 -8.77 4.88
C TYR A 110 -9.03 -9.71 3.66
N ASP A 111 -9.02 -11.02 3.90
CA ASP A 111 -8.99 -12.01 2.82
C ASP A 111 -10.34 -12.07 2.07
N ALA A 112 -11.48 -11.98 2.75
CA ALA A 112 -12.78 -11.95 2.09
C ALA A 112 -12.95 -10.70 1.23
N VAL A 113 -12.53 -9.54 1.75
CA VAL A 113 -12.53 -8.26 1.05
C VAL A 113 -11.71 -8.36 -0.24
N LEU A 114 -10.43 -8.75 -0.16
CA LEU A 114 -9.58 -8.86 -1.34
C LEU A 114 -10.10 -9.89 -2.36
N ASN A 115 -10.60 -11.04 -1.89
CA ASN A 115 -11.10 -12.08 -2.78
C ASN A 115 -12.31 -11.63 -3.60
N ALA A 116 -13.14 -10.72 -3.09
CA ALA A 116 -14.26 -10.18 -3.83
C ALA A 116 -13.84 -9.29 -5.01
N GLY A 117 -12.73 -8.56 -4.88
CA GLY A 117 -12.16 -7.71 -5.93
C GLY A 117 -11.27 -8.45 -6.92
N LYS A 118 -10.83 -9.67 -6.58
CA LYS A 118 -9.81 -10.39 -7.34
C LYS A 118 -10.28 -10.78 -8.74
N ILE A 119 -9.42 -10.51 -9.71
CA ILE A 119 -9.52 -11.02 -11.08
C ILE A 119 -8.15 -11.60 -11.43
N THR A 120 -8.08 -12.92 -11.62
CA THR A 120 -6.82 -13.64 -11.91
C THR A 120 -6.10 -13.01 -13.10
N GLY A 121 -4.83 -12.62 -12.90
CA GLY A 121 -3.98 -12.00 -13.92
C GLY A 121 -4.29 -10.53 -14.24
N ILE A 122 -5.23 -9.89 -13.53
CA ILE A 122 -5.67 -8.52 -13.82
C ILE A 122 -5.70 -7.66 -12.55
N LEU A 123 -6.51 -8.04 -11.56
CA LEU A 123 -6.64 -7.34 -10.28
C LEU A 123 -6.07 -8.25 -9.18
N GLY A 124 -4.78 -8.07 -8.90
CA GLY A 124 -4.06 -8.75 -7.82
C GLY A 124 -4.06 -7.95 -6.51
N THR A 125 -3.49 -8.54 -5.47
CA THR A 125 -3.42 -7.94 -4.12
C THR A 125 -2.77 -6.56 -4.11
N SER A 126 -1.74 -6.32 -4.93
CA SER A 126 -1.05 -5.03 -4.97
C SER A 126 -1.91 -3.88 -5.50
N ILE A 127 -2.73 -4.16 -6.52
CA ILE A 127 -3.68 -3.19 -7.07
C ILE A 127 -4.84 -2.97 -6.08
N LEU A 128 -5.40 -4.06 -5.56
CA LEU A 128 -6.59 -4.01 -4.73
C LEU A 128 -6.33 -3.39 -3.36
N SER A 129 -5.22 -3.74 -2.70
CA SER A 129 -4.83 -3.12 -1.43
C SER A 129 -4.54 -1.62 -1.58
N GLU A 130 -4.01 -1.19 -2.72
CA GLU A 130 -3.80 0.23 -3.00
C GLU A 130 -5.11 1.00 -3.19
N ILE A 131 -6.08 0.42 -3.91
CA ILE A 131 -7.44 0.98 -4.03
C ILE A 131 -8.09 1.05 -2.64
N LEU A 132 -8.04 -0.03 -1.87
CA LEU A 132 -8.59 -0.08 -0.50
C LEU A 132 -7.94 0.96 0.40
N HIS A 133 -6.61 1.12 0.35
CA HIS A 133 -5.90 2.11 1.14
C HIS A 133 -6.35 3.54 0.80
N LYS A 134 -6.50 3.85 -0.49
CA LYS A 134 -6.99 5.16 -0.93
C LYS A 134 -8.41 5.43 -0.41
N CYS A 135 -9.28 4.43 -0.37
CA CYS A 135 -10.65 4.57 0.16
C CYS A 135 -10.74 4.49 1.70
N TYR A 136 -9.86 3.76 2.36
CA TYR A 136 -9.92 3.42 3.78
C TYR A 136 -8.50 3.36 4.37
N PRO A 137 -7.80 4.51 4.43
CA PRO A 137 -6.37 4.57 4.74
C PRO A 137 -6.04 4.11 6.15
N SER A 138 -7.00 4.15 7.07
CA SER A 138 -6.84 3.71 8.45
C SER A 138 -6.97 2.20 8.67
N ILE A 139 -7.40 1.44 7.65
CA ILE A 139 -7.73 0.00 7.78
C ILE A 139 -6.84 -0.86 6.88
N TYR A 140 -6.57 -0.41 5.66
CA TYR A 140 -5.90 -1.24 4.66
C TYR A 140 -4.53 -0.66 4.29
N PRO A 141 -3.42 -1.29 4.69
CA PRO A 141 -2.09 -0.89 4.23
C PRO A 141 -1.83 -1.39 2.80
N ILE A 142 -1.04 -0.63 2.04
CA ILE A 142 -0.69 -0.99 0.66
C ILE A 142 0.31 -2.17 0.66
N LYS A 143 -0.08 -3.33 0.11
CA LYS A 143 0.82 -4.49 -0.07
C LYS A 143 1.32 -4.58 -1.50
N ASN A 144 2.47 -3.99 -1.77
CA ASN A 144 3.14 -4.08 -3.07
C ASN A 144 4.64 -4.34 -2.88
N LYS A 145 5.39 -4.29 -3.98
CA LYS A 145 6.83 -4.54 -3.95
C LYS A 145 7.56 -3.59 -3.00
N ILE A 146 7.23 -2.29 -3.04
CA ILE A 146 7.88 -1.28 -2.19
C ILE A 146 7.71 -1.65 -0.71
N SER A 147 6.47 -1.92 -0.30
CA SER A 147 6.17 -2.20 1.11
C SER A 147 6.72 -3.55 1.57
N CYS A 148 6.62 -4.61 0.76
CA CYS A 148 7.21 -5.91 1.10
C CYS A 148 8.73 -5.85 1.29
N PHE A 149 9.46 -5.21 0.37
CA PHE A 149 10.92 -5.08 0.47
C PHE A 149 11.31 -4.27 1.70
N SER A 150 10.64 -3.14 1.93
CA SER A 150 10.96 -2.24 3.04
C SER A 150 10.64 -2.86 4.39
N MET A 151 9.50 -3.55 4.51
CA MET A 151 9.14 -4.34 5.69
C MET A 151 10.20 -5.40 5.99
N SER A 152 10.71 -6.09 4.97
CA SER A 152 11.79 -7.06 5.15
C SER A 152 13.06 -6.42 5.73
N PHE A 153 13.43 -5.20 5.32
CA PHE A 153 14.60 -4.50 5.87
C PHE A 153 14.41 -3.98 7.29
N ILE A 154 13.16 -3.80 7.73
CA ILE A 154 12.85 -3.45 9.12
C ILE A 154 12.98 -4.70 9.99
N LEU A 155 12.33 -5.78 9.58
CA LEU A 155 12.18 -7.01 10.38
C LEU A 155 13.43 -7.90 10.37
N HIS A 156 14.31 -7.73 9.39
CA HIS A 156 15.48 -8.59 9.22
C HIS A 156 16.74 -7.77 8.85
N GLU A 157 17.91 -8.31 9.20
CA GLU A 157 19.20 -7.73 8.83
C GLU A 157 19.45 -7.76 7.31
N ASP A 158 18.85 -8.75 6.63
CA ASP A 158 18.91 -8.99 5.21
C ASP A 158 17.53 -9.33 4.64
N LEU A 159 17.42 -9.37 3.31
CA LEU A 159 16.17 -9.64 2.61
C LEU A 159 15.62 -11.05 2.89
N CYS A 160 14.39 -11.10 3.39
CA CYS A 160 13.61 -12.29 3.67
C CYS A 160 12.60 -12.49 2.53
N TYR A 161 12.89 -13.42 1.62
CA TYR A 161 12.07 -13.68 0.44
C TYR A 161 10.68 -14.25 0.78
N ASP A 162 10.59 -14.99 1.87
CA ASP A 162 9.31 -15.55 2.31
C ASP A 162 8.33 -14.43 2.69
N LEU A 163 8.80 -13.34 3.31
CA LEU A 163 7.97 -12.16 3.56
C LEU A 163 7.59 -11.43 2.26
N ILE A 164 8.46 -11.48 1.25
CA ILE A 164 8.26 -10.76 0.01
C ILE A 164 7.21 -11.45 -0.88
N ASP A 165 7.31 -12.77 -1.04
CA ASP A 165 6.52 -13.53 -2.01
C ASP A 165 5.34 -14.29 -1.38
N ASN A 166 5.48 -14.77 -0.14
CA ASN A 166 4.53 -15.72 0.46
C ASN A 166 3.66 -15.14 1.56
N LEU A 167 3.94 -13.93 2.03
CA LEU A 167 3.17 -13.28 3.08
C LEU A 167 1.72 -13.06 2.60
N SER A 168 0.75 -13.61 3.33
CA SER A 168 -0.67 -13.34 3.06
C SER A 168 -0.98 -11.86 3.30
N TYR A 169 -2.13 -11.39 2.81
CA TYR A 169 -2.49 -10.00 3.06
C TYR A 169 -2.82 -9.76 4.54
N SER A 170 -3.55 -10.67 5.18
CA SER A 170 -3.87 -10.60 6.61
C SER A 170 -2.62 -10.54 7.50
N GLU A 171 -1.60 -11.36 7.24
CA GLU A 171 -0.33 -11.29 7.96
C GLU A 171 0.43 -9.98 7.69
N PHE A 172 0.41 -9.50 6.43
CA PHE A 172 1.00 -8.21 6.09
C PHE A 172 0.33 -7.04 6.82
N VAL A 173 -1.00 -7.08 7.00
CA VAL A 173 -1.72 -6.06 7.78
C VAL A 173 -1.23 -6.08 9.23
N GLN A 174 -1.12 -7.25 9.85
CA GLN A 174 -0.64 -7.38 11.23
C GLN A 174 0.77 -6.80 11.40
N TYR A 175 1.71 -7.11 10.51
CA TYR A 175 3.04 -6.49 10.55
C TYR A 175 2.98 -4.97 10.35
N SER A 176 2.15 -4.50 9.41
CA SER A 176 1.99 -3.08 9.15
C SER A 176 1.39 -2.33 10.34
N GLU A 177 0.46 -2.95 11.08
CA GLU A 177 -0.16 -2.36 12.29
C GLU A 177 0.90 -2.12 13.37
N VAL A 178 1.74 -3.12 13.64
CA VAL A 178 2.76 -3.02 14.69
C VAL A 178 3.86 -2.03 14.28
N ILE A 179 4.27 -2.05 13.02
CA ILE A 179 5.23 -1.06 12.48
C ILE A 179 4.64 0.36 12.55
N SER A 180 3.39 0.54 12.12
CA SER A 180 2.70 1.83 12.16
C SER A 180 2.64 2.37 13.59
N ARG A 181 2.27 1.54 14.57
CA ARG A 181 2.23 1.95 15.97
C ARG A 181 3.60 2.40 16.47
N ALA A 182 4.65 1.62 16.19
CA ALA A 182 6.01 1.98 16.59
C ALA A 182 6.51 3.28 15.94
N ILE A 183 6.11 3.55 14.69
CA ILE A 183 6.40 4.83 14.02
C ILE A 183 5.69 5.98 14.74
N LEU A 184 4.38 5.85 14.99
CA LEU A 184 3.57 6.90 15.63
C LEU A 184 4.05 7.20 17.05
N GLU A 185 4.32 6.17 17.86
CA GLU A 185 4.89 6.30 19.20
C GLU A 185 6.23 7.05 19.15
N TYR A 186 7.12 6.71 18.22
CA TYR A 186 8.39 7.40 18.09
C TYR A 186 8.26 8.85 17.62
N LEU A 187 7.32 9.14 16.72
CA LEU A 187 7.02 10.52 16.32
C LEU A 187 6.48 11.33 17.51
N GLU A 188 5.59 10.75 18.31
CA GLU A 188 5.03 11.37 19.50
C GLU A 188 6.09 11.63 20.58
N GLU A 189 7.03 10.71 20.80
CA GLU A 189 8.22 10.91 21.65
C GLU A 189 9.05 12.14 21.23
N ASN A 190 8.96 12.52 19.96
CA ASN A 190 9.65 13.67 19.37
C ASN A 190 8.71 14.86 19.08
N TYR A 191 7.57 14.92 19.79
CA TYR A 191 6.59 16.01 19.73
C TYR A 191 5.91 16.21 18.36
N ILE A 192 5.88 15.16 17.54
CA ILE A 192 5.12 15.12 16.29
C ILE A 192 3.87 14.26 16.52
N HIS A 193 2.71 14.91 16.50
CA HIS A 193 1.44 14.23 16.61
C HIS A 193 0.85 13.97 15.23
N ILE A 194 0.62 12.70 14.92
CA ILE A 194 -0.08 12.25 13.72
C ILE A 194 -1.40 11.63 14.14
N ASP A 195 -2.47 11.99 13.45
CA ASP A 195 -3.76 11.33 13.63
C ASP A 195 -3.68 9.87 13.17
N ASP A 196 -4.06 8.94 14.06
CA ASP A 196 -4.01 7.49 13.86
C ASP A 196 -4.64 7.03 12.55
N ARG A 197 -5.62 7.78 12.02
CA ARG A 197 -6.26 7.49 10.73
C ARG A 197 -5.29 7.46 9.56
N TYR A 198 -4.13 8.12 9.68
CA TYR A 198 -3.10 8.18 8.65
C TYR A 198 -1.89 7.29 8.95
N GLY A 199 -1.92 6.47 10.02
CA GLY A 199 -0.78 5.65 10.43
C GLY A 199 -0.21 4.78 9.30
N PHE A 200 -1.07 4.08 8.55
CA PHE A 200 -0.61 3.27 7.41
C PHE A 200 -0.08 4.11 6.25
N TRP A 201 -0.54 5.34 6.10
CA TRP A 201 -0.02 6.22 5.07
C TRP A 201 1.43 6.64 5.39
N PHE A 202 1.68 7.08 6.62
CA PHE A 202 3.05 7.39 7.08
C PHE A 202 3.94 6.16 7.03
N THR A 203 3.40 4.99 7.37
CA THR A 203 4.10 3.71 7.21
C THR A 203 4.50 3.47 5.76
N TYR A 204 3.58 3.71 4.81
CA TYR A 204 3.89 3.57 3.39
C TYR A 204 4.94 4.58 2.89
N LYS A 205 4.90 5.84 3.36
CA LYS A 205 5.95 6.83 3.06
C LYS A 205 7.31 6.44 3.61
N LEU A 206 7.36 5.86 4.81
CA LEU A 206 8.59 5.28 5.32
C LEU A 206 9.09 4.17 4.39
N PHE A 207 8.20 3.28 3.95
CA PHE A 207 8.57 2.23 2.99
C PHE A 207 9.08 2.78 1.66
N GLU A 208 8.44 3.80 1.10
CA GLU A 208 8.95 4.46 -0.11
C GLU A 208 10.35 5.03 0.10
N GLY A 209 10.58 5.71 1.23
CA GLY A 209 11.90 6.22 1.59
C GLY A 209 12.95 5.12 1.71
N ILE A 210 12.65 4.03 2.44
CA ILE A 210 13.54 2.88 2.62
C ILE A 210 13.87 2.25 1.26
N TYR A 211 12.86 1.99 0.42
CA TYR A 211 13.03 1.36 -0.88
C TYR A 211 13.94 2.19 -1.81
N ASN A 212 13.89 3.52 -1.69
CA ASN A 212 14.67 4.44 -2.49
C ASN A 212 16.07 4.73 -1.93
N GLU A 213 16.39 4.24 -0.72
CA GLU A 213 17.74 4.40 -0.15
C GLU A 213 18.79 3.75 -1.06
N PRO A 214 19.92 4.43 -1.36
CA PRO A 214 20.93 3.90 -2.29
C PRO A 214 21.42 2.50 -1.92
N GLU A 215 21.70 2.26 -0.64
CA GLU A 215 22.16 0.96 -0.11
C GLU A 215 21.11 -0.15 -0.32
N VAL A 216 19.83 0.18 -0.10
CA VAL A 216 18.70 -0.75 -0.30
C VAL A 216 18.50 -1.02 -1.78
N SER A 217 18.45 0.02 -2.61
CA SER A 217 18.29 -0.09 -4.06
C SER A 217 19.40 -0.93 -4.69
N GLU A 218 20.64 -0.78 -4.23
CA GLU A 218 21.78 -1.59 -4.69
C GLU A 218 21.60 -3.07 -4.31
N LYS A 219 21.22 -3.35 -3.06
CA LYS A 219 20.89 -4.72 -2.62
C LYS A 219 19.78 -5.33 -3.49
N ILE A 220 18.69 -4.61 -3.74
CA ILE A 220 17.58 -5.07 -4.60
C ILE A 220 18.06 -5.34 -6.04
N LYS A 221 18.88 -4.44 -6.63
CA LYS A 221 19.41 -4.59 -7.99
C LYS A 221 20.32 -5.79 -8.13
N LEU A 222 21.26 -6.00 -7.20
CA LEU A 222 22.16 -7.15 -7.21
C LEU A 222 21.39 -8.47 -7.17
N LEU A 223 20.22 -8.49 -6.53
CA LEU A 223 19.38 -9.67 -6.38
C LEU A 223 18.47 -9.90 -7.59
N SER A 224 17.94 -8.85 -8.21
CA SER A 224 17.19 -8.97 -9.49
C SER A 224 18.00 -9.62 -10.61
N LYS A 225 19.34 -9.44 -10.60
CA LYS A 225 20.28 -10.10 -11.53
C LYS A 225 20.47 -11.60 -11.28
N LYS A 226 20.08 -12.12 -10.10
CA LYS A 226 20.22 -13.54 -9.71
C LYS A 226 18.98 -14.40 -10.03
N ASN A 227 18.12 -13.98 -10.98
CA ASN A 227 16.91 -14.69 -11.48
C ASN A 227 15.67 -14.70 -10.57
N TYR A 228 15.41 -13.65 -9.80
CA TYR A 228 14.07 -13.47 -9.21
C TYR A 228 13.13 -12.82 -10.23
N LYS A 229 12.22 -13.61 -10.80
CA LYS A 229 11.10 -13.10 -11.62
C LYS A 229 9.89 -12.92 -10.71
N TRP A 230 9.54 -11.65 -10.46
CA TRP A 230 8.23 -11.31 -9.90
C TRP A 230 7.17 -11.60 -10.97
N ASN A 231 6.18 -12.42 -10.63
CA ASN A 231 4.98 -12.63 -11.45
C ASN A 231 3.83 -11.79 -10.91
#